data_AF-A0AAD8FCC4-F1
#
_entry.id   AF-A0AAD8FCC4-F1
#
_cell.length_a   1.000
_cell.length_b   1.000
_cell.length_c   1.000
_cell.angle_alpha   90.00
_cell.angle_beta   90.00
_cell.angle_gamma   90.00
#
_symmetry.space_group_name_H-M   'P 1'
#
loop_
_entity.id
_entity.type
_entity.pdbx_description
1 polymer ?
#
loop_
_entity_poly.entity_id
_entity_poly.type
_entity_poly.pdbx_seq_one_letter_code
_entity_poly.pdbx_strand_id
1 'polypeptide(L)'
;MNGFKIAEIGSLNAASVEIDKIPSKGRYLVFLNHYFHITTAHISSIDYKYRAIRDALVRLFQRNFNVLVVMQSPHTSQVGWPKHYEAGDMLGHEIMRLQKEIFHEIRHKVIYFNTWDLTVATANMNFHPEAAHQILTTLLGFVSRKF
;
A
#
# COMPACT_ATOMS: atom_id res chain seq x y z
N MET A 1 -5.64 10.07 16.87
CA MET A 1 -5.86 8.64 16.50
C MET A 1 -4.68 7.86 17.05
N ASN A 2 -4.90 6.91 17.96
CA ASN A 2 -3.86 6.01 18.45
C ASN A 2 -3.64 4.91 17.41
N GLY A 3 -2.87 5.22 16.36
CA GLY A 3 -2.41 4.23 15.38
C GLY A 3 -1.19 3.51 15.91
N PHE A 4 -1.11 2.19 15.72
CA PHE A 4 0.09 1.41 15.99
C PHE A 4 0.76 1.10 14.66
N LYS A 5 2.05 1.42 14.53
CA LYS A 5 2.85 1.06 13.37
C LYS A 5 3.27 -0.40 13.53
N ILE A 6 2.75 -1.27 12.68
CA ILE A 6 2.95 -2.72 12.76
C ILE A 6 4.15 -3.21 11.94
N ALA A 7 4.62 -2.43 10.97
CA ALA A 7 5.85 -2.70 10.21
C ALA A 7 6.46 -1.40 9.65
N GLU A 8 7.78 -1.37 9.47
CA GLU A 8 8.50 -0.24 8.90
C GLU A 8 9.70 -0.66 8.03
N ILE A 9 10.34 0.31 7.38
CA ILE A 9 11.59 0.12 6.62
C ILE A 9 12.63 -0.55 7.53
N GLY A 10 13.13 -1.71 7.14
CA GLY A 10 14.08 -2.51 7.93
C GLY A 10 13.43 -3.55 8.84
N SER A 11 12.11 -3.55 8.99
CA SER A 11 11.40 -4.66 9.64
C SER A 11 11.47 -5.91 8.76
N LEU A 12 12.03 -6.99 9.30
CA LEU A 12 12.05 -8.30 8.64
C LEU A 12 10.68 -9.01 8.72
N ASN A 13 9.69 -8.41 9.41
CA ASN A 13 8.37 -8.99 9.54
C ASN A 13 7.58 -8.81 8.24
N ALA A 14 7.10 -9.91 7.67
CA ALA A 14 6.24 -9.86 6.51
C ALA A 14 4.88 -9.22 6.86
N ALA A 15 4.39 -8.32 6.01
CA ALA A 15 3.10 -7.66 6.22
C ALA A 15 1.93 -8.65 6.39
N SER A 16 1.98 -9.82 5.72
CA SER A 16 1.00 -10.89 5.91
C SER A 16 0.96 -11.41 7.35
N VAL A 17 2.12 -11.59 7.98
CA VAL A 17 2.24 -12.03 9.38
C VAL A 17 1.69 -10.96 10.33
N GLU A 18 1.96 -9.68 10.07
CA GLU A 18 1.40 -8.59 10.89
C GLU A 18 -0.11 -8.45 10.73
N ILE A 19 -0.64 -8.67 9.53
CA ILE A 19 -2.08 -8.73 9.29
C ILE A 19 -2.73 -9.86 10.09
N ASP A 20 -2.08 -11.02 10.19
CA ASP A 20 -2.60 -12.15 10.97
C ASP A 20 -2.68 -11.86 12.48
N LYS A 21 -1.87 -10.93 13.00
CA LYS A 21 -1.93 -10.48 14.41
C LYS A 21 -3.10 -9.53 14.71
N ILE A 22 -3.76 -8.98 13.68
CA ILE A 22 -4.90 -8.07 13.90
C ILE A 22 -6.05 -8.83 14.59
N PRO A 23 -6.57 -8.31 15.73
CA PRO A 23 -7.62 -8.98 16.51
C PRO A 23 -8.92 -9.23 15.74
N SER A 24 -9.62 -10.29 16.13
CA SER A 24 -10.93 -10.68 15.58
C SER A 24 -12.06 -9.70 15.93
N LYS A 25 -11.87 -8.84 16.94
CA LYS A 25 -12.86 -7.86 17.41
C LYS A 25 -12.29 -6.45 17.34
N GLY A 26 -13.17 -5.48 17.07
CA GLY A 26 -12.85 -4.06 16.94
C GLY A 26 -12.90 -3.56 15.50
N ARG A 27 -12.79 -2.25 15.33
CA ARG A 27 -12.76 -1.57 14.02
C ARG A 27 -11.33 -1.18 13.71
N TYR A 28 -10.80 -1.64 12.58
CA TYR A 28 -9.43 -1.34 12.16
C TYR A 28 -9.42 -0.82 10.72
N LEU A 29 -8.52 0.12 10.49
CA LEU A 29 -8.12 0.55 9.15
C LEU A 29 -6.71 0.02 8.90
N VAL A 30 -6.55 -0.82 7.88
CA VAL A 30 -5.25 -1.34 7.47
C VAL A 30 -4.76 -0.53 6.28
N PHE A 31 -3.63 0.14 6.43
CA PHE A 31 -3.01 0.91 5.35
C PHE A 31 -1.83 0.13 4.76
N LEU A 32 -1.90 -0.20 3.47
CA LEU A 32 -0.87 -0.92 2.74
C LEU A 32 -0.11 0.04 1.83
N ASN A 33 1.15 0.32 2.17
CA ASN A 33 2.09 1.11 1.36
C ASN A 33 3.40 0.31 1.20
N HIS A 34 3.62 -0.22 -0.01
CA HIS A 34 4.72 -1.15 -0.26
C HIS A 34 5.64 -0.77 -1.42
N TYR A 35 5.15 0.03 -2.38
CA TYR A 35 5.80 0.22 -3.67
C TYR A 35 7.29 0.53 -3.55
N PHE A 36 7.62 1.63 -2.87
CA PHE A 36 9.00 2.09 -2.80
C PHE A 36 9.93 1.19 -1.96
N HIS A 37 9.37 0.27 -1.18
CA HIS A 37 10.12 -0.69 -0.37
C HIS A 37 10.44 -1.98 -1.13
N ILE A 38 9.86 -2.19 -2.31
CA ILE A 38 9.98 -3.44 -3.08
C ILE A 38 10.41 -3.22 -4.53
N THR A 39 10.63 -1.98 -4.95
CA THR A 39 10.99 -1.62 -6.33
C THR A 39 12.33 -2.18 -6.80
N THR A 40 13.20 -2.63 -5.90
CA THR A 40 14.46 -3.32 -6.23
C THR A 40 14.32 -4.84 -6.34
N ALA A 41 13.18 -5.40 -5.95
CA ALA A 41 12.93 -6.83 -6.01
C ALA A 41 12.49 -7.25 -7.42
N HIS A 42 12.75 -8.51 -7.77
CA HIS A 42 12.22 -9.09 -9.00
C HIS A 42 10.68 -9.12 -8.96
N ILE A 43 10.03 -8.91 -10.11
CA ILE A 43 8.58 -8.77 -10.19
C ILE A 43 7.82 -10.01 -9.67
N SER A 44 8.39 -11.21 -9.83
CA SER A 44 7.81 -12.43 -9.26
C SER A 44 7.76 -12.40 -7.72
N SER A 45 8.79 -11.86 -7.06
CA SER A 45 8.79 -11.69 -5.60
C SER A 45 7.70 -10.72 -5.13
N ILE A 46 7.42 -9.69 -5.94
CA ILE A 46 6.36 -8.72 -5.68
C ILE A 46 4.98 -9.40 -5.81
N ASP A 47 4.75 -10.19 -6.87
CA ASP A 47 3.52 -10.98 -7.04
C ASP A 47 3.27 -11.92 -5.85
N TYR A 48 4.26 -12.73 -5.45
CA TYR A 48 4.14 -13.62 -4.29
C TYR A 48 3.85 -12.87 -2.99
N LYS A 49 4.52 -11.73 -2.76
CA LYS A 49 4.27 -10.89 -1.58
C LYS A 49 2.82 -10.38 -1.56
N TYR A 50 2.31 -9.88 -2.69
CA TYR A 50 0.94 -9.39 -2.76
C TYR A 50 -0.10 -10.48 -2.59
N ARG A 51 0.13 -11.68 -3.14
CA ARG A 51 -0.74 -12.85 -2.90
C ARG A 51 -0.78 -13.23 -1.42
N ALA A 52 0.37 -13.28 -0.76
CA ALA A 52 0.45 -13.57 0.67
C ALA A 52 -0.29 -12.52 1.53
N ILE A 53 -0.18 -11.24 1.17
CA ILE A 53 -0.93 -10.15 1.81
C ILE A 53 -2.44 -10.35 1.58
N ARG A 54 -2.87 -10.62 0.35
CA ARG A 54 -4.28 -10.87 0.02
C ARG A 54 -4.84 -12.05 0.81
N ASP A 55 -4.10 -13.15 0.94
CA ASP A 55 -4.54 -14.31 1.72
C ASP A 55 -4.68 -13.99 3.21
N ALA A 56 -3.76 -13.20 3.77
CA ALA A 56 -3.86 -12.73 5.15
C ALA A 56 -5.08 -11.82 5.35
N LEU A 57 -5.39 -10.95 4.39
CA LEU A 57 -6.59 -10.12 4.43
C LEU A 57 -7.88 -10.95 4.35
N VAL A 58 -7.93 -11.97 3.49
CA VAL A 58 -9.08 -12.89 3.42
C VAL A 58 -9.32 -13.55 4.78
N ARG A 59 -8.26 -14.10 5.41
CA ARG A 59 -8.35 -14.64 6.77
C ARG A 59 -8.79 -13.60 7.79
N LEU A 60 -8.35 -12.35 7.64
CA LEU A 60 -8.75 -11.25 8.53
C LEU A 60 -10.23 -10.92 8.37
N PHE A 61 -10.74 -10.83 7.14
CA PHE A 61 -12.15 -10.52 6.91
C PHE A 61 -13.08 -11.63 7.40
N GLN A 62 -12.65 -12.89 7.30
CA GLN A 62 -13.38 -14.04 7.85
C GLN A 62 -13.53 -13.95 9.37
N ARG A 63 -12.50 -13.46 10.09
CA ARG A 63 -12.53 -13.36 11.56
C ARG A 63 -12.96 -11.99 12.09
N ASN A 64 -12.87 -10.93 11.30
CA ASN A 64 -13.27 -9.56 11.65
C ASN A 64 -13.84 -8.80 10.42
N PHE A 65 -15.17 -8.76 10.32
CA PHE A 65 -15.86 -8.12 9.19
C PHE A 65 -15.78 -6.58 9.19
N ASN A 66 -15.38 -5.96 10.31
CA ASN A 66 -15.33 -4.50 10.50
C ASN A 66 -14.02 -3.87 10.03
N VAL A 67 -13.09 -4.66 9.49
CA VAL A 67 -11.85 -4.15 8.94
C VAL A 67 -12.10 -3.53 7.56
N LEU A 68 -11.47 -2.38 7.34
CA LEU A 68 -11.33 -1.76 6.04
C LEU A 68 -9.87 -1.70 5.65
N VAL A 69 -9.57 -1.92 4.37
CA VAL A 69 -8.22 -1.84 3.85
C VAL A 69 -8.12 -0.66 2.91
N VAL A 70 -7.02 0.08 3.01
CA VAL A 70 -6.63 1.09 2.05
C VAL A 70 -5.32 0.66 1.43
N MET A 71 -5.32 0.53 0.12
CA MET A 71 -4.14 0.18 -0.66
C MET A 71 -3.65 1.41 -1.40
N GLN A 72 -2.46 1.88 -1.03
CA GLN A 72 -1.79 2.94 -1.75
C GLN A 72 -1.17 2.35 -3.03
N SER A 73 -1.45 2.99 -4.17
CA SER A 73 -0.75 2.66 -5.40
C SER A 73 0.73 3.07 -5.31
N PRO A 74 1.54 2.66 -6.28
CA PRO A 74 2.79 3.33 -6.60
C PRO A 74 2.68 4.85 -6.67
N HIS A 75 3.79 5.51 -6.37
CA HIS A 75 4.03 6.94 -6.56
C HIS A 75 5.24 7.14 -7.46
N THR A 76 5.38 8.32 -8.06
CA THR A 76 6.55 8.64 -8.89
C THR A 76 7.80 8.87 -8.04
N SER A 77 8.94 8.44 -8.53
CA SER A 77 10.26 8.53 -7.89
C SER A 77 11.26 9.33 -8.72
N GLN A 78 10.76 10.07 -9.72
CA GLN A 78 11.48 10.89 -10.71
C GLN A 78 12.80 11.51 -10.20
N VAL A 79 12.77 12.09 -9.00
CA VAL A 79 13.94 12.63 -8.31
C VAL A 79 14.45 11.61 -7.28
N GLY A 80 15.72 11.26 -7.37
CA GLY A 80 16.41 10.36 -6.43
C GLY A 80 16.78 9.01 -7.02
N TRP A 81 15.99 8.47 -7.95
CA TRP A 81 16.34 7.20 -8.63
C TRP A 81 17.00 7.47 -9.98
N PRO A 82 18.34 7.48 -10.11
CA PRO A 82 19.01 7.91 -11.35
C PRO A 82 18.80 6.93 -12.53
N LYS A 83 18.41 5.68 -12.25
CA LYS A 83 18.30 4.60 -13.22
C LYS A 83 16.90 3.99 -13.23
N HIS A 84 15.94 4.78 -13.70
CA HIS A 84 14.52 4.41 -13.77
C HIS A 84 14.23 3.17 -14.63
N TYR A 85 15.19 2.70 -15.43
CA TYR A 85 15.07 1.47 -16.22
C TYR A 85 15.39 0.19 -15.43
N GLU A 86 16.03 0.29 -14.25
CA GLU A 86 16.36 -0.87 -13.41
C GLU A 86 15.28 -1.13 -12.34
N ALA A 87 14.56 -0.08 -11.95
CA ALA A 87 13.59 -0.07 -10.86
C ALA A 87 12.84 1.29 -10.85
N GLY A 88 12.05 1.55 -9.80
CA GLY A 88 11.32 2.81 -9.69
C GLY A 88 10.19 2.89 -10.70
N ASP A 89 10.12 4.01 -11.44
CA ASP A 89 8.92 4.38 -12.20
C ASP A 89 8.58 3.39 -13.32
N MET A 90 9.56 2.70 -13.91
CA MET A 90 9.31 1.67 -14.93
C MET A 90 8.47 0.50 -14.40
N LEU A 91 8.60 0.16 -13.11
CA LEU A 91 7.82 -0.91 -12.48
C LEU A 91 6.48 -0.43 -11.94
N GLY A 92 6.25 0.88 -11.86
CA GLY A 92 5.07 1.47 -11.24
C GLY A 92 3.76 0.94 -11.83
N HIS A 93 3.61 1.01 -13.15
CA HIS A 93 2.39 0.54 -13.82
C HIS A 93 2.17 -0.97 -13.70
N GLU A 94 3.25 -1.75 -13.73
CA GLU A 94 3.16 -3.20 -13.56
C GLU A 94 2.77 -3.59 -12.14
N ILE A 95 3.30 -2.89 -11.13
CA ILE A 95 2.88 -3.05 -9.74
C ILE A 95 1.42 -2.63 -9.54
N MET A 96 0.96 -1.54 -10.18
CA MET A 96 -0.46 -1.16 -10.17
C MET A 96 -1.35 -2.24 -10.77
N ARG A 97 -0.92 -2.86 -11.88
CA ARG A 97 -1.63 -3.97 -12.53
C ARG A 97 -1.75 -5.16 -11.57
N LEU A 98 -0.64 -5.60 -10.99
CA LEU A 98 -0.62 -6.71 -10.00
C LEU A 98 -1.52 -6.43 -8.80
N GLN A 99 -1.48 -5.21 -8.24
CA GLN A 99 -2.35 -4.81 -7.14
C GLN A 99 -3.83 -4.93 -7.50
N LYS A 100 -4.24 -4.47 -8.69
CA LYS A 100 -5.64 -4.55 -9.13
C LYS A 100 -6.09 -5.98 -9.37
N GLU A 101 -5.25 -6.79 -10.02
CA GLU A 101 -5.57 -8.17 -10.34
C GLU A 101 -5.62 -9.07 -9.11
N ILE A 102 -4.59 -9.04 -8.26
CA ILE A 102 -4.47 -9.92 -7.08
C ILE A 102 -5.58 -9.64 -6.05
N PHE A 103 -6.01 -8.38 -5.91
CA PHE A 103 -6.99 -7.97 -4.91
C PHE A 103 -8.41 -7.85 -5.47
N HIS A 104 -8.64 -8.20 -6.74
CA HIS A 104 -9.93 -8.07 -7.42
C HIS A 104 -11.08 -8.71 -6.62
N GLU A 105 -10.88 -9.92 -6.10
CA GLU A 105 -11.92 -10.69 -5.40
C GLU A 105 -12.34 -10.02 -4.08
N ILE A 106 -11.43 -9.30 -3.44
CA ILE A 106 -11.66 -8.60 -2.17
C ILE A 106 -11.86 -7.09 -2.32
N ARG A 107 -12.03 -6.59 -3.56
CA ARG A 107 -12.16 -5.15 -3.86
C ARG A 107 -13.28 -4.44 -3.07
N HIS A 108 -14.31 -5.17 -2.67
CA HIS A 108 -15.42 -4.63 -1.86
C HIS A 108 -15.00 -4.22 -0.43
N LYS A 109 -13.83 -4.65 0.04
CA LYS A 109 -13.21 -4.27 1.33
C LYS A 109 -11.93 -3.46 1.17
N VAL A 110 -11.50 -3.18 -0.07
CA VAL A 110 -10.23 -2.52 -0.38
C VAL A 110 -10.50 -1.21 -1.09
N ILE A 111 -10.17 -0.09 -0.45
CA ILE A 111 -10.12 1.22 -1.08
C ILE A 111 -8.78 1.32 -1.81
N TYR A 112 -8.81 1.34 -3.13
CA TYR A 112 -7.63 1.60 -3.94
C TYR A 112 -7.40 3.11 -4.06
N PHE A 113 -6.30 3.59 -3.52
CA PHE A 113 -5.93 4.99 -3.57
C PHE A 113 -4.81 5.20 -4.59
N ASN A 114 -5.19 5.74 -5.76
CA ASN A 114 -4.25 6.04 -6.83
C ASN A 114 -3.45 7.31 -6.48
N THR A 115 -2.23 7.13 -5.99
CA THR A 115 -1.28 8.20 -5.73
C THR A 115 -0.45 8.59 -6.94
N TRP A 116 -0.41 7.78 -8.00
CA TRP A 116 0.48 8.02 -9.13
C TRP A 116 0.26 9.41 -9.73
N ASP A 117 -0.96 9.71 -10.17
CA ASP A 117 -1.31 10.99 -10.81
C ASP A 117 -1.11 12.18 -9.86
N LEU A 118 -1.40 12.00 -8.57
CA LEU A 118 -1.15 13.01 -7.54
C LEU A 118 0.36 13.34 -7.44
N THR A 119 1.20 12.33 -7.54
CA THR A 119 2.66 12.48 -7.40
C THR A 119 3.36 12.91 -8.68
N VAL A 120 2.77 12.62 -9.85
CA VAL A 120 3.17 13.25 -11.12
C VAL A 120 2.89 14.75 -11.08
N ALA A 121 1.74 15.17 -10.55
CA ALA A 121 1.30 16.56 -10.53
C ALA A 121 1.98 17.42 -9.46
N THR A 122 2.82 16.83 -8.60
CA THR A 122 3.49 17.53 -7.49
C THR A 122 5.00 17.45 -7.65
N ALA A 123 5.72 18.44 -7.12
CA ALA A 123 7.18 18.39 -7.12
C ALA A 123 7.67 17.16 -6.33
N ASN A 124 8.59 16.40 -6.93
CA ASN A 124 9.25 15.29 -6.26
C ASN A 124 10.52 15.80 -5.56
N MET A 125 10.68 15.44 -4.29
CA MET A 125 11.95 15.48 -3.58
C MET A 125 12.65 14.13 -3.70
N ASN A 126 13.84 13.99 -3.11
CA ASN A 126 14.63 12.76 -3.15
C ASN A 126 13.78 11.54 -2.72
N PHE A 127 13.34 10.73 -3.69
CA PHE A 127 12.52 9.53 -3.59
C PHE A 127 11.07 9.68 -3.10
N HIS A 128 10.66 10.91 -2.75
CA HIS A 128 9.38 11.16 -2.09
C HIS A 128 8.69 12.40 -2.67
N PRO A 129 7.36 12.37 -2.89
CA PRO A 129 6.63 13.56 -3.27
C PRO A 129 6.66 14.57 -2.12
N GLU A 130 6.84 15.86 -2.43
CA GLU A 130 6.78 16.94 -1.43
C GLU A 130 5.43 16.95 -0.70
N ALA A 131 4.37 16.53 -1.41
CA ALA A 131 3.02 16.44 -0.90
C ALA A 131 2.72 15.18 -0.04
N ALA A 132 3.72 14.39 0.37
CA ALA A 132 3.49 13.12 1.09
C ALA A 132 2.56 13.26 2.31
N HIS A 133 2.68 14.36 3.06
CA HIS A 133 1.82 14.63 4.22
C HIS A 133 0.38 14.98 3.82
N GLN A 134 0.21 15.73 2.73
CA GLN A 134 -1.08 16.11 2.15
C GLN A 134 -1.79 14.89 1.55
N ILE A 135 -1.04 13.96 0.94
CA ILE A 135 -1.54 12.68 0.43
C ILE A 135 -2.12 11.85 1.58
N LEU A 136 -1.37 11.69 2.68
CA LEU A 136 -1.83 10.99 3.87
C LEU A 136 -3.04 11.69 4.52
N THR A 137 -3.00 13.02 4.63
CA THR A 137 -4.09 13.82 5.21
C THR A 137 -5.37 13.73 4.38
N THR A 138 -5.26 13.78 3.05
CA THR A 138 -6.40 13.61 2.13
C THR A 138 -7.03 12.23 2.31
N LEU A 139 -6.20 11.20 2.41
CA LEU A 139 -6.63 9.82 2.60
C LEU A 139 -7.37 9.62 3.93
N LEU A 140 -6.80 10.12 5.03
CA LEU A 140 -7.42 10.05 6.35
C LEU A 140 -8.70 10.91 6.42
N GLY A 141 -8.75 12.04 5.71
CA GLY A 141 -9.94 12.88 5.56
C GLY A 141 -11.10 12.17 4.86
N PHE A 142 -10.81 11.38 3.81
CA PHE A 142 -11.82 10.56 3.13
C PHE A 142 -12.35 9.42 4.00
N VAL A 143 -11.49 8.78 4.80
CA VAL A 143 -11.91 7.70 5.70
C VAL A 143 -12.72 8.21 6.89
N SER A 144 -12.41 9.40 7.40
CA SER A 144 -13.11 10.02 8.54
C SER A 144 -14.46 10.65 8.21
N ARG A 145 -14.77 10.87 6.92
CA ARG A 145 -16.06 11.43 6.46
C ARG A 145 -17.13 10.41 6.07
N LYS A 146 -16.85 9.10 6.14
CA LYS A 146 -17.91 8.08 6.01
C LYS A 146 -18.65 7.91 7.35
N PHE A 147 -19.66 8.76 7.55
CA PHE A 147 -20.82 8.53 8.41
C PHE A 147 -22.07 8.91 7.65
#